data_AF-Q5H847-F1
#
_entry.id   AF-Q5H847-F1
#
_cell.length_a   1.000
_cell.length_b   1.000
_cell.length_c   1.000
_cell.angle_alpha   90.00
_cell.angle_beta   90.00
_cell.angle_gamma   90.00
#
_symmetry.space_group_name_H-M   'P 1'
#
loop_
_entity.id
_entity.type
_entity.pdbx_description
1 polymer ?
#
loop_
_entity_poly.entity_id
_entity_poly.type
_entity_poly.pdbx_seq_one_letter_code
_entity_poly.pdbx_strand_id
1 'polypeptide(L)'
;MKKICFVTGSRAEYGIMRRLLSYLQDDPEMELDLVVTAMHLEEKYGMTVKDIEADKRRIVKRIPLHLTDTSKQTIVKSLATLTEQLTVLFEEVQYDLVLILG
;
A
#
# COMPACT_ATOMS: atom_id res chain seq x y z
N MET A 1 -14.69 -15.54 4.48
CA MET A 1 -13.38 -14.86 4.38
C MET A 1 -13.60 -13.37 4.55
N LYS A 2 -12.88 -12.73 5.46
CA LYS A 2 -12.89 -11.29 5.68
C LYS A 2 -11.81 -10.64 4.83
N LYS A 3 -12.17 -9.59 4.08
CA LYS A 3 -11.27 -8.97 3.12
C LYS A 3 -10.61 -7.73 3.73
N ILE A 4 -9.29 -7.78 3.85
CA ILE A 4 -8.49 -6.75 4.52
C ILE A 4 -7.57 -6.10 3.48
N CYS A 5 -7.54 -4.78 3.46
CA CYS A 5 -6.60 -4.02 2.65
C CYS A 5 -5.55 -3.36 3.54
N PHE A 6 -4.27 -3.51 3.23
CA PHE A 6 -3.21 -2.69 3.82
C PHE A 6 -2.66 -1.71 2.79
N VAL A 7 -2.73 -0.42 3.09
CA VAL A 7 -2.14 0.63 2.27
C VAL A 7 -0.78 1.01 2.86
N THR A 8 0.28 0.91 2.06
CA THR A 8 1.64 1.22 2.52
C THR A 8 2.40 2.09 1.54
N GLY A 9 3.05 3.12 2.08
CA GLY A 9 3.79 4.12 1.30
C GLY A 9 5.30 4.09 1.50
N SER A 10 5.80 3.41 2.54
CA SER A 10 7.22 3.41 2.87
C SER A 10 7.72 2.09 3.48
N ARG A 11 9.01 1.81 3.28
CA ARG A 11 9.69 0.65 3.87
C ARG A 11 9.58 0.60 5.40
N ALA A 12 9.50 1.75 6.06
CA ALA A 12 9.36 1.82 7.51
C ALA A 12 8.00 1.29 7.97
N GLU A 13 6.91 1.76 7.36
CA GLU A 13 5.56 1.26 7.63
C GLU A 13 5.45 -0.24 7.33
N TYR A 14 5.92 -0.65 6.15
CA TYR A 14 5.87 -2.05 5.74
C TYR A 14 6.66 -2.94 6.71
N GLY A 15 7.86 -2.51 7.11
CA GLY A 15 8.72 -3.24 8.03
C GLY A 15 8.06 -3.49 9.40
N ILE A 16 7.38 -2.48 9.96
CA ILE A 16 6.64 -2.59 11.22
C ILE A 16 5.49 -3.58 11.08
N MET A 17 4.73 -3.50 9.98
CA MET A 17 3.54 -4.31 9.76
C MET A 17 3.85 -5.72 9.25
N ARG A 18 5.07 -5.98 8.75
CA ARG A 18 5.46 -7.21 8.04
C ARG A 18 5.06 -8.50 8.76
N ARG A 19 5.23 -8.55 10.09
CA ARG A 19 4.87 -9.73 10.89
C ARG A 19 3.35 -9.91 11.00
N LEU A 20 2.60 -8.82 11.23
CA LEU A 20 1.13 -8.87 11.25
C LEU A 20 0.59 -9.33 9.89
N LEU A 21 1.13 -8.79 8.80
CA LEU A 21 0.73 -9.19 7.44
C LEU A 21 0.99 -10.67 7.19
N SER A 22 2.04 -11.27 7.75
CA SER A 22 2.25 -12.73 7.68
C SER A 22 1.12 -13.49 8.37
N TYR A 23 0.78 -13.11 9.61
CA TYR A 23 -0.32 -13.76 10.32
C TYR A 23 -1.66 -13.63 9.59
N LEU A 24 -1.96 -12.47 9.02
CA LEU A 24 -3.20 -12.25 8.25
C LEU A 24 -3.22 -13.04 6.94
N GLN A 25 -2.08 -13.26 6.31
CA GLN A 25 -2.00 -14.02 5.06
C GLN A 25 -2.14 -15.54 5.28
N ASP A 26 -1.65 -16.03 6.42
CA ASP A 26 -1.68 -17.46 6.76
C ASP A 26 -3.02 -17.89 7.39
N ASP A 27 -3.90 -16.95 7.71
CA ASP A 27 -5.23 -17.20 8.28
C ASP A 27 -6.26 -17.56 7.18
N PRO A 28 -6.84 -18.78 7.19
CA PRO A 28 -7.79 -19.22 6.17
C PRO A 28 -9.12 -18.45 6.18
N GLU A 29 -9.43 -17.72 7.26
CA GLU A 29 -10.62 -16.89 7.35
C GLU A 29 -10.38 -15.47 6.78
N MET A 30 -9.17 -15.14 6.34
CA MET A 30 -8.77 -13.81 5.89
C MET A 30 -8.32 -13.80 4.42
N GLU A 31 -8.59 -12.68 3.73
CA GLU A 31 -8.04 -12.37 2.42
C GLU A 31 -7.31 -11.03 2.52
N LEU A 32 -5.98 -11.06 2.44
CA LEU A 32 -5.14 -9.87 2.55
C LEU A 32 -4.74 -9.34 1.17
N ASP A 33 -5.13 -8.10 0.89
CA ASP A 33 -4.71 -7.33 -0.28
C ASP A 33 -3.81 -6.16 0.15
N LEU A 34 -2.81 -5.82 -0.68
CA LEU A 34 -1.93 -4.67 -0.46
C LEU A 34 -2.09 -3.64 -1.56
N VAL A 35 -2.25 -2.38 -1.16
CA VAL A 35 -2.03 -1.21 -2.02
C VAL A 35 -0.65 -0.66 -1.73
N VAL A 36 0.19 -0.62 -2.75
CA VAL A 36 1.56 -0.13 -2.65
C VAL A 36 1.67 1.21 -3.35
N THR A 37 2.20 2.22 -2.66
CA THR A 37 2.28 3.60 -3.18
C THR A 37 3.55 4.33 -2.72
N ALA A 38 3.62 5.64 -3.02
CA ALA A 38 4.65 6.57 -2.59
C ALA A 38 6.08 6.01 -2.75
N MET A 39 6.88 5.99 -1.68
CA MET A 39 8.31 5.67 -1.74
C MET A 39 8.61 4.25 -2.23
N HIS A 40 7.67 3.31 -2.09
CA HIS A 40 7.88 1.95 -2.59
C HIS A 40 8.07 1.87 -4.11
N LEU A 41 7.49 2.81 -4.85
CA LEU A 41 7.43 2.81 -6.31
C LEU A 41 8.36 3.84 -6.96
N GLU A 42 9.29 4.39 -6.20
CA GLU A 42 10.20 5.46 -6.66
C GLU A 42 11.65 4.98 -6.62
N GLU A 43 12.36 5.15 -7.74
CA GLU A 43 13.76 4.71 -7.87
C GLU A 43 14.68 5.40 -6.85
N LYS A 44 14.47 6.69 -6.60
CA LYS A 44 15.26 7.46 -5.61
C LYS A 44 15.13 6.95 -4.17
N TYR A 45 14.10 6.16 -3.89
CA TYR A 45 13.88 5.51 -2.59
C TYR A 45 14.15 4.00 -2.64
N GLY A 46 14.72 3.50 -3.74
CA GLY A 46 15.25 2.14 -3.86
C GLY A 46 14.28 1.09 -4.41
N MET A 47 13.11 1.48 -4.93
CA MET A 47 12.09 0.53 -5.43
C MET A 47 11.75 -0.57 -4.41
N THR A 48 11.47 -0.19 -3.17
CA THR A 48 11.27 -1.13 -2.04
C THR A 48 10.00 -1.97 -2.16
N VAL A 49 9.16 -1.75 -3.18
CA VAL A 49 8.12 -2.71 -3.59
C VAL A 49 8.69 -4.12 -3.84
N LYS A 50 9.96 -4.24 -4.23
CA LYS A 50 10.65 -5.53 -4.40
C LYS A 50 10.68 -6.37 -3.12
N ASP A 51 10.77 -5.73 -1.95
CA ASP A 51 10.74 -6.43 -0.66
C ASP A 51 9.34 -7.04 -0.41
N ILE A 52 8.28 -6.32 -0.83
CA ILE A 52 6.88 -6.76 -0.73
C ILE A 52 6.63 -7.94 -1.70
N GLU A 53 7.17 -7.86 -2.91
CA GLU A 53 7.09 -8.93 -3.91
C GLU A 53 7.87 -10.19 -3.47
N ALA A 54 9.05 -10.02 -2.87
CA ALA A 54 9.86 -11.12 -2.33
C ALA A 54 9.13 -11.86 -1.21
N ASP A 55 8.32 -11.15 -0.42
CA ASP A 55 7.44 -11.71 0.60
C ASP A 55 6.17 -12.38 0.03
N LYS A 56 6.04 -12.42 -1.31
CA LYS A 56 4.91 -13.02 -2.04
C LYS A 56 3.55 -12.44 -1.64
N ARG A 57 3.52 -11.15 -1.28
CA ARG A 57 2.28 -10.46 -0.93
C ARG A 57 1.44 -10.21 -2.17
N ARG A 58 0.12 -10.29 -2.03
CA ARG A 58 -0.82 -9.94 -3.08
C ARG A 58 -0.95 -8.42 -3.18
N ILE A 59 -0.30 -7.83 -4.18
CA ILE A 59 -0.42 -6.40 -4.48
C ILE A 59 -1.61 -6.20 -5.43
N VAL A 60 -2.74 -5.74 -4.90
CA VAL A 60 -3.98 -5.52 -5.67
C VAL A 60 -3.90 -4.24 -6.52
N LYS A 61 -3.15 -3.23 -6.06
CA LYS A 61 -2.97 -1.97 -6.78
C LYS A 61 -1.58 -1.39 -6.50
N ARG A 62 -0.92 -0.91 -7.56
CA ARG A 62 0.26 -0.05 -7.47
C ARG A 62 -0.16 1.36 -7.87
N ILE A 63 0.07 2.33 -7.00
CA ILE A 63 -0.32 3.73 -7.22
C ILE A 63 0.94 4.60 -7.22
N PRO A 64 1.59 4.83 -8.38
CA PRO A 64 2.74 5.71 -8.46
C PRO A 64 2.29 7.17 -8.23
N LEU A 65 3.02 7.90 -7.37
CA LEU A 65 2.69 9.29 -7.04
C LEU A 65 3.65 10.31 -7.68
N HIS A 66 4.70 9.83 -8.35
CA HIS A 66 5.71 10.63 -9.03
C HIS A 66 6.24 11.74 -8.12
N LEU A 67 6.73 11.34 -6.94
CA LEU A 67 7.21 12.27 -5.91
C LEU A 67 8.47 12.98 -6.40
N THR A 68 8.37 14.08 -7.15
CA THR A 68 9.54 14.77 -7.70
C THR A 68 10.40 15.42 -6.61
N ASP A 69 9.76 16.04 -5.63
CA ASP A 69 10.38 16.68 -4.46
C ASP A 69 9.52 16.51 -3.19
N THR A 70 9.86 17.23 -2.11
CA THR A 70 9.13 17.22 -0.84
C THR A 70 8.43 18.55 -0.56
N SER A 71 8.15 19.35 -1.60
CA SER A 71 7.43 20.61 -1.47
C SER A 71 5.98 20.36 -1.05
N LYS A 72 5.36 21.33 -0.37
CA LYS A 72 3.94 21.25 0.01
C LYS A 72 3.04 21.00 -1.20
N GLN A 73 3.37 21.61 -2.34
CA GLN A 73 2.60 21.43 -3.58
C GLN A 73 2.65 19.99 -4.05
N THR A 74 3.83 19.38 -4.10
CA THR A 74 4.01 17.98 -4.51
C THR A 74 3.25 17.06 -3.57
N ILE A 75 3.44 17.21 -2.26
CA ILE A 75 2.77 16.36 -1.25
C ILE A 75 1.24 16.44 -1.36
N VAL A 76 0.67 17.66 -1.48
CA VAL A 76 -0.79 17.83 -1.59
C VAL A 76 -1.32 17.25 -2.89
N LYS A 77 -0.64 17.43 -4.02
CA LYS A 77 -1.02 16.81 -5.30
C LYS A 77 -0.99 15.28 -5.22
N SER A 78 0.07 14.72 -4.66
CA SER A 78 0.21 13.27 -4.49
C SER A 78 -0.89 12.68 -3.61
N LEU A 79 -1.31 13.38 -2.55
CA LEU A 79 -2.44 12.95 -1.73
C LEU A 79 -3.76 12.94 -2.52
N ALA A 80 -4.00 13.95 -3.35
CA ALA A 80 -5.19 14.00 -4.22
C ALA A 80 -5.21 12.81 -5.20
N THR A 81 -4.08 12.54 -5.87
CA THR A 81 -3.93 11.39 -6.76
C THR A 81 -4.13 10.07 -6.04
N LEU A 82 -3.56 9.89 -4.84
CA LEU A 82 -3.76 8.68 -4.04
C LEU A 82 -5.24 8.48 -3.73
N THR A 83 -5.92 9.55 -3.32
CA THR A 83 -7.35 9.52 -2.98
C THR A 83 -8.20 9.09 -4.18
N GLU A 84 -7.99 9.73 -5.34
CA GLU A 84 -8.69 9.41 -6.59
C GLU A 84 -8.53 7.95 -6.99
N GLN A 85 -7.30 7.43 -6.92
CA GLN A 85 -7.01 6.04 -7.30
C GLN A 85 -7.58 5.02 -6.30
N LEU A 86 -7.62 5.36 -5.01
CA LEU A 86 -8.27 4.53 -4.00
C LEU A 86 -9.80 4.51 -4.18
N THR A 87 -10.42 5.62 -4.60
CA THR A 87 -11.86 5.64 -4.90
C THR A 87 -12.23 4.58 -5.93
N VAL A 88 -11.47 4.49 -7.03
CA VAL A 88 -11.71 3.47 -8.07
C VAL A 88 -11.61 2.05 -7.49
N LEU A 89 -10.58 1.77 -6.69
CA LEU A 89 -10.40 0.44 -6.09
C LEU A 89 -11.52 0.08 -5.11
N PHE A 90 -11.94 1.03 -4.28
CA PHE A 90 -12.96 0.78 -3.25
C PHE A 90 -14.39 0.75 -3.80
N GLU A 91 -14.61 1.28 -4.99
CA GLU A 91 -15.85 1.06 -5.75
C GLU A 91 -15.92 -0.38 -6.30
N GLU A 92 -14.79 -0.91 -6.79
CA GLU A 92 -14.70 -2.27 -7.34
C GLU A 92 -14.67 -3.36 -6.25
N VAL A 93 -14.07 -3.06 -5.09
CA VAL A 93 -13.82 -4.04 -4.02
C VAL A 93 -14.25 -3.49 -2.67
N GLN A 94 -15.19 -4.19 -2.02
CA GLN A 94 -15.54 -3.91 -0.63
C GLN A 94 -14.59 -4.64 0.33
N TYR A 95 -13.91 -3.87 1.17
CA TYR A 95 -13.07 -4.38 2.26
C TYR A 95 -13.82 -4.29 3.58
N ASP A 96 -13.70 -5.32 4.42
CA ASP A 96 -14.19 -5.30 5.81
C ASP A 96 -13.32 -4.39 6.69
N LEU A 97 -12.03 -4.23 6.35
CA LEU A 97 -11.07 -3.44 7.09
C LEU A 97 -9.99 -2.86 6.17
N VAL A 98 -9.66 -1.58 6.36
CA VAL A 98 -8.49 -0.93 5.75
C VAL A 98 -7.50 -0.57 6.85
N LEU A 99 -6.29 -1.07 6.74
CA LEU A 99 -5.18 -0.83 7.65
C LEU A 99 -4.30 0.30 7.10
N ILE A 100 -3.99 1.26 7.97
CA ILE A 100 -3.09 2.39 7.72
C ILE A 100 -2.19 2.55 8.96
N LEU A 101 -0.90 2.80 8.75
CA LEU A 101 0.07 3.09 9.81
C LEU A 101 0.70 4.47 9.54
N GLY A 102 0.78 5.31 10.56
CA GLY A 102 1.33 6.67 10.51
C GLY A 102 2.48 6.88 11.48
#